data_AF-A0A962IR08-F1
#
_entry.id   AF-A0A962IR08-F1
#
_cell.length_a   1.000
_cell.length_b   1.000
_cell.length_c   1.000
_cell.angle_alpha   90.00
_cell.angle_beta   90.00
_cell.angle_gamma   90.00
#
_symmetry.space_group_name_H-M   'P 1'
#
loop_
_entity.id
_entity.type
_entity.pdbx_description
1 polymer ?
#
loop_
_entity_poly.entity_id
_entity_poly.type
_entity_poly.pdbx_seq_one_letter_code
_entity_poly.pdbx_strand_id
1 'polypeptide(L)'
;MLIDALLLLGGMLALGLLAQKLALFPAQAAEVFHRFVLDICLPALVYVAVSRLQWQPQLLSLALLPIGLALLSWGLTHLVARWRGWDRQIEGCLVLLCMLGNTAF
;
A
#
# COMPACT_ATOMS: atom_id res chain seq x y z
N MET A 1 15.27 10.29 -12.70
CA MET A 1 14.13 9.42 -12.36
C MET A 1 14.14 8.97 -10.89
N LEU A 2 15.15 8.21 -10.42
CA LEU A 2 15.19 7.78 -9.00
C LEU A 2 15.37 8.95 -8.02
N ILE A 3 16.32 9.84 -8.30
CA ILE A 3 16.61 11.00 -7.44
C ILE A 3 15.38 11.91 -7.36
N ASP A 4 14.70 12.14 -8.47
CA ASP A 4 13.48 12.97 -8.51
C ASP A 4 12.36 12.36 -7.64
N ALA A 5 12.16 11.05 -7.71
CA ALA A 5 11.18 10.35 -6.88
C ALA A 5 11.51 10.41 -5.38
N LEU A 6 12.79 10.25 -5.02
CA LEU A 6 13.25 10.37 -3.63
C LEU A 6 13.08 11.79 -3.11
N LEU A 7 13.41 12.81 -3.92
CA LEU A 7 13.22 14.21 -3.58
C LEU A 7 11.73 14.55 -3.40
N LEU A 8 10.87 14.02 -4.26
CA LEU A 8 9.42 14.22 -4.14
C LEU A 8 8.87 13.56 -2.87
N LEU A 9 9.25 12.31 -2.60
CA LEU A 9 8.78 11.57 -1.43
C LEU A 9 9.27 12.22 -0.13
N GLY A 10 10.56 12.56 -0.06
CA GLY A 10 11.13 13.29 1.07
C GLY A 10 10.51 14.69 1.24
N GLY A 11 10.26 15.39 0.13
CA GLY A 11 9.63 16.71 0.14
C GLY A 11 8.18 16.68 0.66
N MET A 12 7.37 15.73 0.18
CA MET A 12 6.00 15.54 0.66
C MET A 12 5.96 15.18 2.14
N LEU A 13 6.87 14.30 2.60
CA LEU A 13 6.98 13.95 4.02
C LEU A 13 7.37 15.17 4.87
N ALA A 14 8.35 15.95 4.43
CA ALA A 14 8.79 17.15 5.11
C ALA A 14 7.66 18.19 5.21
N LEU A 15 6.90 18.40 4.13
CA LEU A 15 5.73 19.27 4.13
C LEU A 15 4.64 18.80 5.10
N GLY A 16 4.36 17.50 5.14
CA GLY A 16 3.43 16.92 6.11
C GLY A 16 3.86 17.14 7.56
N LEU A 17 5.15 16.94 7.86
CA LEU A 17 5.72 17.19 9.19
C LEU A 17 5.68 18.67 9.57
N LEU A 18 5.97 19.58 8.63
CA LEU A 18 5.87 21.02 8.84
C LEU A 18 4.42 21.43 9.11
N ALA A 19 3.47 20.93 8.32
CA ALA A 19 2.05 21.20 8.53
C ALA A 19 1.55 20.69 9.88
N GLN A 20 2.03 19.52 10.33
CA GLN A 20 1.74 18.99 11.67
C GLN A 20 2.32 19.90 12.77
N LYS A 21 3.59 20.31 12.65
CA LYS A 21 4.26 21.19 13.63
C LYS A 21 3.62 22.57 13.73
N LEU A 22 3.16 23.11 12.61
CA LEU A 22 2.47 24.40 12.53
C LEU A 22 0.97 24.30 12.90
N ALA A 23 0.48 23.09 13.23
CA ALA A 23 -0.93 22.81 13.52
C ALA A 23 -1.90 23.37 12.46
N LEU A 24 -1.50 23.32 11.18
CA LEU A 24 -2.31 23.84 10.06
C LEU A 24 -3.63 23.07 9.89
N PHE A 25 -3.69 21.85 10.42
CA PHE A 25 -4.84 20.97 10.36
C PHE A 25 -5.20 20.45 11.75
N PRO A 26 -6.47 20.09 11.99
CA PRO A 26 -6.88 19.47 13.25
C PRO A 26 -6.20 18.12 13.45
N ALA A 27 -6.05 17.67 14.71
CA ALA A 27 -5.35 16.43 15.05
C ALA A 27 -5.91 15.19 14.33
N GLN A 28 -7.23 15.16 14.10
CA GLN A 28 -7.93 14.09 13.38
C GLN A 28 -7.83 14.18 11.85
N ALA A 29 -7.18 15.21 11.30
CA ALA A 29 -7.11 15.40 9.85
C ALA A 29 -6.48 14.21 9.13
N ALA A 30 -5.40 13.64 9.67
CA ALA A 30 -4.75 12.47 9.07
C ALA A 30 -5.72 11.27 8.95
N GLU A 31 -6.50 11.00 10.00
CA GLU A 31 -7.49 9.92 10.01
C GLU A 31 -8.65 10.21 9.05
N VAL A 32 -9.19 11.43 9.06
CA VAL A 32 -10.29 11.85 8.19
C VAL A 32 -9.86 11.78 6.72
N PHE A 33 -8.68 12.28 6.38
CA PHE A 33 -8.14 12.19 5.02
C PHE A 33 -7.89 10.74 4.60
N HIS A 34 -7.29 9.93 5.47
CA HIS A 34 -7.06 8.52 5.17
C HIS A 34 -8.38 7.79 4.90
N ARG A 35 -9.39 8.02 5.75
CA ARG A 35 -10.72 7.43 5.59
C ARG A 35 -11.42 7.93 4.32
N PHE A 36 -11.34 9.22 4.02
CA PHE A 36 -11.86 9.78 2.77
C PHE A 36 -11.21 9.12 1.54
N VAL A 37 -9.89 8.91 1.58
CA VAL A 37 -9.16 8.25 0.50
C VAL A 37 -9.62 6.80 0.34
N LEU A 38 -9.71 6.03 1.44
CA LEU A 38 -10.10 4.62 1.38
C LEU A 38 -11.58 4.41 1.02
N ASP A 39 -12.48 5.21 1.60
CA ASP A 39 -13.93 5.00 1.48
C ASP A 39 -14.50 5.63 0.21
N ILE A 40 -13.86 6.66 -0.36
CA ILE A 40 -14.39 7.42 -1.50
C ILE A 40 -13.43 7.41 -2.68
N CYS A 41 -12.19 7.89 -2.51
CA CYS A 41 -11.27 8.05 -3.64
C CYS A 41 -10.87 6.71 -4.26
N LEU A 42 -10.55 5.71 -3.44
CA LEU A 42 -10.09 4.40 -3.91
C LEU A 42 -11.21 3.67 -4.69
N PRO A 43 -12.46 3.55 -4.20
CA PRO A 43 -13.55 2.97 -4.97
C PRO A 43 -13.81 3.73 -6.29
N ALA A 44 -13.79 5.07 -6.25
CA ALA A 44 -13.98 5.88 -7.45
C ALA A 44 -12.88 5.62 -8.49
N LEU A 45 -11.62 5.52 -8.06
CA LEU A 45 -10.50 5.19 -8.92
C LEU A 45 -10.65 3.79 -9.53
N VAL A 46 -11.09 2.81 -8.74
CA VAL A 46 -11.38 1.45 -9.22
C VAL A 46 -12.48 1.49 -10.29
N TYR A 47 -13.58 2.22 -10.10
CA TYR A 47 -14.61 2.35 -11.13
C TYR A 47 -14.07 2.96 -12.43
N VAL A 48 -13.25 4.00 -12.33
CA VAL A 48 -12.61 4.62 -13.50
C VAL A 48 -11.67 3.63 -14.19
N ALA A 49 -10.84 2.90 -13.43
CA ALA A 49 -9.92 1.90 -13.98
C ALA A 49 -10.69 0.75 -14.66
N VAL A 50 -11.73 0.23 -14.02
CA VAL A 50 -12.58 -0.85 -14.54
C VAL A 50 -13.28 -0.43 -15.82
N SER A 51 -13.77 0.81 -15.90
CA SER A 51 -14.45 1.30 -17.12
C SER A 51 -13.55 1.34 -18.36
N ARG A 52 -12.22 1.37 -18.17
CA ARG A 52 -11.22 1.41 -19.25
C ARG A 52 -10.68 0.04 -19.62
N LEU A 53 -11.03 -1.02 -18.87
CA LEU A 53 -10.57 -2.38 -19.14
C LEU A 53 -11.28 -2.93 -20.38
N GLN A 54 -10.49 -3.32 -21.38
CA GLN A 54 -10.98 -4.14 -22.48
C GLN A 54 -10.93 -5.60 -22.07
N TRP A 55 -12.04 -6.31 -22.18
CA TRP A 55 -12.11 -7.73 -21.84
C TRP A 55 -11.19 -8.54 -22.76
N GLN A 56 -10.10 -9.03 -22.18
CA GLN A 56 -9.11 -9.85 -22.86
C GLN A 56 -8.63 -10.95 -21.90
N PRO A 57 -8.24 -12.15 -22.38
CA PRO A 57 -7.73 -13.22 -21.52
C PRO A 57 -6.55 -12.80 -20.63
N GLN A 58 -5.78 -11.81 -21.08
CA GLN A 58 -4.65 -11.20 -20.35
C GLN A 58 -5.10 -10.42 -19.09
N LEU A 59 -6.37 -10.07 -18.94
CA LEU A 59 -6.87 -9.53 -17.66
C LEU A 59 -6.72 -10.55 -16.53
N LEU A 60 -6.86 -11.84 -16.85
CA LEU A 60 -6.79 -12.89 -15.84
C LEU A 60 -5.40 -12.93 -15.20
N SER A 61 -4.33 -12.77 -16.00
CA SER A 61 -2.97 -12.67 -15.46
C SER A 61 -2.77 -11.40 -14.66
N LEU A 62 -3.36 -10.26 -15.07
CA LEU A 62 -3.32 -9.01 -14.31
C LEU A 62 -3.97 -9.14 -12.93
N ALA A 63 -5.07 -9.91 -12.82
CA ALA A 63 -5.75 -10.18 -11.55
C ALA A 63 -5.04 -11.24 -10.69
N LEU A 64 -4.52 -12.30 -11.31
CA LEU A 64 -3.90 -13.42 -10.60
C LEU A 64 -2.50 -13.10 -10.10
N LEU A 65 -1.74 -12.25 -10.80
CA LEU A 65 -0.37 -11.90 -10.42
C LEU A 65 -0.27 -11.30 -9.00
N PRO A 66 -1.03 -10.25 -8.62
CA PRO A 66 -0.96 -9.68 -7.27
C PRO A 66 -1.40 -10.70 -6.20
N ILE A 67 -2.43 -11.51 -6.48
CA ILE A 67 -2.88 -12.56 -5.55
C ILE A 67 -1.80 -13.63 -5.36
N GLY A 68 -1.17 -14.08 -6.46
CA GLY A 68 -0.10 -15.06 -6.43
C GLY A 68 1.14 -14.55 -5.68
N LEU A 69 1.54 -13.29 -5.91
CA LEU A 69 2.64 -12.65 -5.18
C LEU A 69 2.33 -12.48 -3.70
N ALA A 70 1.08 -12.14 -3.36
CA ALA A 70 0.62 -12.05 -1.98
C ALA A 70 0.72 -13.41 -1.28
N LEU A 71 0.16 -14.47 -1.88
CA LEU A 71 0.22 -15.84 -1.33
C LEU A 71 1.66 -16.34 -1.19
N LEU A 72 2.50 -16.06 -2.18
CA LEU A 72 3.92 -16.39 -2.13
C LEU A 72 4.61 -15.66 -0.96
N SER A 73 4.36 -14.37 -0.81
CA SER A 73 4.94 -13.55 0.26
C SER A 73 4.51 -14.06 1.63
N TRP A 74 3.24 -14.41 1.80
CA TRP A 74 2.73 -15.03 3.02
C TRP A 74 3.37 -16.40 3.30
N GLY A 75 3.46 -17.28 2.30
CA GLY A 75 4.09 -18.58 2.45
C GLY A 75 5.57 -18.50 2.85
N LEU A 76 6.32 -17.59 2.21
CA LEU A 76 7.73 -17.37 2.52
C LEU A 76 7.93 -16.77 3.92
N THR A 77 7.15 -15.74 4.28
CA THR A 77 7.24 -15.12 5.61
C THR A 77 6.84 -16.10 6.72
N HIS A 78 5.82 -16.92 6.51
CA HIS A 78 5.44 -18.00 7.42
C HIS A 78 6.54 -19.05 7.58
N LEU A 79 7.16 -19.48 6.48
CA LEU A 79 8.27 -20.44 6.52
C LEU A 79 9.47 -19.89 7.31
N VAL A 80 9.82 -18.62 7.07
CA VAL A 80 10.90 -17.94 7.79
C VAL A 80 10.56 -17.79 9.28
N ALA A 81 9.34 -17.38 9.61
CA ALA A 81 8.90 -17.26 11.00
C ALA A 81 8.96 -18.59 11.73
N ARG A 82 8.53 -19.69 11.10
CA ARG A 82 8.66 -21.04 11.66
C ARG A 82 10.11 -21.47 11.83
N TRP A 83 10.97 -21.19 10.86
CA TRP A 83 12.40 -21.53 10.94
C TRP A 83 13.12 -20.75 12.03
N ARG A 84 12.73 -19.49 12.27
CA ARG A 84 13.31 -18.61 13.29
C ARG A 84 12.61 -18.69 14.66
N GLY A 85 11.52 -19.45 14.78
CA GLY A 85 10.74 -19.56 16.01
C GLY A 85 10.12 -18.23 16.46
N TRP A 86 9.78 -17.36 15.52
CA TRP A 86 9.16 -16.06 15.82
C TRP A 86 7.72 -16.23 16.30
N ASP A 87 7.29 -15.29 17.15
CA ASP A 87 5.90 -15.23 17.58
C ASP A 87 4.98 -14.74 16.45
N ARG A 88 3.68 -14.85 16.69
CA ARG A 88 2.65 -14.45 15.71
C ARG A 88 2.63 -12.94 15.45
N GLN A 89 3.15 -12.11 16.37
CA GLN A 89 3.16 -10.66 16.20
C GLN A 89 4.21 -10.26 15.16
N ILE A 90 5.42 -10.83 15.27
CA ILE A 90 6.51 -10.62 14.32
C ILE A 90 6.13 -11.19 12.95
N GLU A 91 5.58 -12.40 12.91
CA GLU A 91 5.11 -13.01 11.68
C GLU A 91 4.05 -12.13 10.99
N GLY A 92 3.02 -11.69 11.72
CA GLY A 92 1.98 -10.83 11.18
C GLY A 92 2.53 -9.51 10.64
N CYS A 93 3.48 -8.89 11.35
CA CYS A 93 4.14 -7.68 10.89
C CYS A 93 4.89 -7.89 9.56
N LEU A 94 5.65 -9.00 9.45
CA LEU A 94 6.40 -9.33 8.23
C LEU A 94 5.48 -9.67 7.05
N VAL A 95 4.41 -10.42 7.30
CA VAL A 95 3.39 -10.71 6.29
C VAL A 95 2.82 -9.40 5.75
N LEU A 96 2.44 -8.46 6.62
CA LEU A 96 1.92 -7.15 6.20
C LEU A 96 2.95 -6.34 5.40
N LEU A 97 4.19 -6.26 5.89
CA LEU A 97 5.27 -5.51 5.20
C LEU A 97 5.60 -6.08 3.82
N CYS A 98 5.57 -7.41 3.66
CA CYS A 98 5.87 -8.07 2.39
C CYS A 98 4.67 -8.09 1.43
N MET A 99 3.45 -8.29 1.93
CA MET A 99 2.24 -8.34 1.09
C MET A 99 1.77 -6.95 0.66
N LEU A 100 1.82 -5.96 1.57
CA LEU A 100 1.37 -4.59 1.32
C LEU A 100 2.55 -3.71 0.87
N GLY A 101 3.32 -4.22 -0.10
CA GLY A 101 4.33 -3.42 -0.77
C GLY A 101 3.68 -2.17 -1.38
N ASN A 102 4.41 -1.06 -1.40
CA ASN A 102 3.94 0.18 -2.03
C ASN A 102 4.02 0.02 -3.55
N THR A 103 3.12 -0.79 -4.10
CA THR A 103 2.79 -0.82 -5.51
C THR A 103 1.91 0.41 -5.73
N ALA A 104 2.54 1.58 -5.79
CA ALA A 104 1.89 2.79 -6.27
C ALA A 104 1.02 2.37 -7.47
N PHE A 105 -0.30 2.52 -7.34
CA PHE A 105 -1.31 2.06 -8.29
C PHE A 105 -0.81 1.79 -9.71
#